data_AF-A0A816KEX3-F1
#
_entry.id   AF-A0A816KEX3-F1
#
_cell.length_a   1.000
_cell.length_b   1.000
_cell.length_c   1.000
_cell.angle_alpha   90.00
_cell.angle_beta   90.00
_cell.angle_gamma   90.00
#
_symmetry.space_group_name_H-M   'P 1'
#
loop_
_entity.id
_entity.type
_entity.pdbx_description
1 polymer ?
#
loop_
_entity_poly.entity_id
_entity_poly.type
_entity_poly.pdbx_seq_one_letter_code
_entity_poly.pdbx_strand_id
1 'polypeptide(L)' 'MYDSSSSTTGGGIRCWCGESIKELISKTNLNPYRRYYRCRYAAQRKLENDNHNFKWVDEAFTDEIQQLDYQVRLLEEEV' A
#
# COMPACT_ATOMS: atom_id res chain seq x y z
N MET A 1 20.85 5.53 -14.94
CA MET A 1 21.02 4.35 -14.08
C MET A 1 19.61 3.94 -13.65
N TYR A 2 19.02 2.98 -14.35
CA TYR A 2 17.71 2.45 -14.00
C TYR A 2 17.96 1.42 -12.89
N ASP A 3 17.51 1.71 -11.67
CA ASP A 3 17.46 0.66 -10.64
C ASP A 3 16.07 0.04 -10.72
N SER A 4 15.94 -0.90 -11.65
CA SER A 4 14.83 -1.85 -11.70
C SER A 4 15.01 -2.86 -10.56
N SER A 5 14.70 -2.44 -9.34
CA SER A 5 14.62 -3.35 -8.20
C SER A 5 13.23 -3.98 -8.14
N SER A 6 12.93 -4.84 -9.12
CA SER A 6 11.83 -5.82 -9.03
C SER A 6 12.19 -6.88 -7.98
N SER A 7 11.85 -6.61 -6.72
CA SER A 7 12.07 -7.54 -5.61
C SER A 7 10.82 -8.40 -5.39
N THR A 8 10.65 -9.41 -6.22
CA THR A 8 9.69 -10.50 -5.96
C THR A 8 10.33 -11.51 -5.01
N THR A 9 10.29 -11.21 -3.71
CA THR A 9 10.62 -12.15 -2.63
C THR A 9 9.64 -11.87 -1.50
N GLY A 10 8.94 -12.89 -0.98
CA GLY A 10 7.85 -12.79 0.00
C GLY A 10 8.18 -12.09 1.34
N GLY A 11 8.45 -10.79 1.29
CA GLY A 11 8.55 -9.88 2.42
C GLY A 11 7.35 -8.94 2.36
N GLY A 12 6.45 -9.04 3.34
CA GLY A 12 5.27 -8.19 3.41
C GLY A 12 5.62 -6.71 3.24
N ILE A 13 4.70 -5.95 2.65
CA ILE A 13 4.88 -4.52 2.35
C ILE A 13 5.40 -3.80 3.61
N ARG A 14 6.61 -3.23 3.51
CA ARG A 14 7.24 -2.46 4.59
C ARG A 14 7.09 -0.96 4.31
N CYS A 15 6.95 -0.19 5.37
CA CYS A 15 7.08 1.26 5.27
C CYS A 15 8.56 1.61 5.04
N TRP A 16 8.84 2.78 4.44
CA TRP A 16 10.21 3.28 4.23
C TRP A 16 11.06 3.36 5.51
N CYS A 17 10.44 3.42 6.69
CA CYS A 17 11.12 3.38 7.98
C CYS A 17 11.56 1.96 8.44
N GLY A 18 11.40 0.95 7.58
CA GLY A 18 11.78 -0.44 7.84
C GLY A 18 10.73 -1.29 8.57
N GLU A 19 9.72 -0.65 9.15
CA GLU A 19 8.65 -1.31 9.91
C GLU A 19 7.55 -1.91 9.03
N SER A 20 6.91 -2.97 9.55
CA SER A 20 5.81 -3.65 8.86
C SER A 20 4.61 -2.73 8.67
N ILE A 21 3.88 -2.87 7.57
CA ILE A 21 2.55 -2.31 7.42
C ILE A 21 1.53 -3.25 8.08
N LYS A 22 0.55 -2.66 8.77
CA LYS A 22 -0.57 -3.38 9.36
C LYS A 22 -1.88 -2.86 8.78
N GLU A 23 -2.83 -3.78 8.68
CA GLU A 23 -4.21 -3.43 8.40
C GLU A 23 -4.96 -3.08 9.70
N LEU A 24 -5.76 -2.04 9.65
CA LEU A 24 -6.53 -1.49 10.76
C LEU A 24 -7.94 -1.11 10.30
N ILE A 25 -8.86 -0.98 11.25
CA ILE A 25 -10.24 -0.55 11.02
C ILE A 25 -10.41 0.87 11.58
N SER A 26 -10.89 1.79 10.74
CA SER A 26 -11.16 3.18 11.13
C SER A 26 -12.30 3.25 12.14
N LYS A 27 -12.08 4.05 13.18
CA LYS A 27 -13.06 4.35 14.24
C LYS A 27 -13.58 5.80 14.15
N THR A 28 -13.27 6.50 13.06
CA THR A 28 -13.72 7.88 12.85
C THR A 28 -15.19 7.92 12.42
N ASN A 29 -15.90 8.99 12.77
CA ASN A 29 -17.29 9.18 12.34
C ASN A 29 -17.42 9.42 10.83
N LEU A 30 -16.40 10.00 10.19
CA LEU A 30 -16.40 10.29 8.76
C LEU A 30 -16.20 9.02 7.91
N ASN A 31 -15.36 8.08 8.38
CA ASN A 31 -15.07 6.83 7.70
C ASN A 31 -15.24 5.65 8.67
N PRO A 32 -16.45 5.37 9.16
CA PRO A 32 -16.66 4.32 10.15
C PRO A 32 -16.42 2.94 9.52
N TYR A 33 -15.72 2.06 10.24
CA TYR A 33 -15.44 0.68 9.86
C TYR A 33 -14.63 0.47 8.56
N ARG A 34 -14.21 1.55 7.88
CA ARG A 34 -13.37 1.45 6.68
C ARG A 34 -11.98 0.93 7.04
N ARG A 35 -11.48 -0.05 6.27
CA ARG A 35 -10.17 -0.68 6.48
C ARG A 35 -9.06 0.12 5.82
N TYR A 36 -7.92 0.27 6.50
CA TYR A 36 -6.74 0.94 5.97
C TYR A 36 -5.45 0.22 6.35
N TYR A 37 -4.45 0.34 5.49
CA TYR A 37 -3.06 -0.02 5.77
C TYR A 37 -2.33 1.16 6.41
N ARG A 38 -1.53 0.89 7.45
CA ARG A 38 -0.70 1.89 8.14
C ARG A 38 0.60 1.27 8.64
N CYS A 39 1.67 2.06 8.59
CA CYS A 39 2.93 1.71 9.25
C CYS A 39 2.72 1.37 10.73
N ARG A 40 3.27 0.22 11.18
CA ARG A 40 3.17 -0.22 12.59
C ARG A 40 3.74 0.80 13.57
N TYR A 41 4.89 1.39 13.26
CA TYR A 41 5.53 2.39 14.12
C TYR A 41 4.67 3.64 14.28
N ALA A 42 4.17 4.19 13.18
CA ALA A 42 3.31 5.38 13.19
C ALA A 42 1.99 5.10 13.94
N ALA A 43 1.38 3.93 13.71
CA ALA A 43 0.17 3.52 14.41
C ALA A 43 0.38 3.37 15.93
N GLN A 44 1.46 2.73 16.36
CA GLN A 44 1.77 2.53 17.78
C GLN A 44 2.05 3.84 18.52
N ARG A 45 2.71 4.79 17.85
CA ARG A 45 3.04 6.11 18.41
C ARG A 45 1.95 7.16 18.22
N LYS A 46 0.84 6.81 17.55
CA LYS A 46 -0.26 7.73 17.22
C LYS A 46 0.26 9.00 16.52
N LEU A 47 1.19 8.83 15.57
CA LEU A 47 1.67 9.94 14.76
C LEU A 47 0.57 10.39 13.79
N GLU A 48 0.45 11.72 13.67
CA GLU A 48 -0.50 12.41 12.79
C GLU A 48 0.29 13.30 11.82
N ASN A 49 -0.19 13.42 10.58
CA ASN A 49 0.46 14.20 9.51
C ASN A 49 1.94 13.86 9.27
N ASP A 50 2.35 12.64 9.61
CA ASP A 50 3.66 12.10 9.26
C ASP A 50 3.67 11.51 7.84
N ASN A 51 4.86 11.38 7.27
CA ASN A 51 5.06 10.83 5.93
C ASN A 51 5.10 9.29 5.92
N HIS A 52 4.68 8.58 6.98
CA HIS A 52 4.64 7.12 6.94
C HIS A 52 3.49 6.60 6.09
N ASN A 53 3.67 5.40 5.55
CA ASN A 53 2.68 4.76 4.69
C ASN A 53 1.30 4.68 5.38
N PHE A 54 0.30 5.23 4.69
CA PHE A 54 -1.12 5.15 4.98
C PHE A 54 -1.85 5.00 3.64
N LYS A 55 -2.77 4.05 3.53
CA LYS A 55 -3.60 3.89 2.34
C LYS A 55 -4.88 3.14 2.69
N TRP A 56 -6.01 3.51 2.10
CA TRP A 56 -7.23 2.73 2.27
C TRP A 56 -7.13 1.39 1.52
N VAL A 57 -7.71 0.33 2.09
CA VAL A 57 -7.56 -1.03 1.53
C VAL A 57 -8.25 -1.17 0.17
N ASP A 58 -9.41 -0.55 0.00
CA ASP A 58 -10.16 -0.49 -1.26
C ASP A 58 -9.40 0.27 -2.36
N GLU A 59 -8.77 1.39 -2.03
CA GLU A 59 -7.89 2.14 -2.94
C GLU A 59 -6.64 1.33 -3.29
N ALA A 60 -6.04 0.62 -2.33
CA ALA A 60 -4.90 -0.24 -2.59
C ALA A 60 -5.22 -1.35 -3.60
N PHE A 61 -6.37 -2.01 -3.45
CA PHE A 61 -6.80 -3.03 -4.41
C PHE A 61 -7.18 -2.45 -5.77
N THR A 62 -7.81 -1.27 -5.79
CA THR A 62 -8.14 -0.60 -7.05
C THR A 62 -6.88 -0.28 -7.85
N ASP A 63 -5.85 0.25 -7.19
CA ASP A 63 -4.56 0.56 -7.83
C ASP A 63 -3.85 -0.72 -8.32
N GLU A 64 -3.90 -1.81 -7.55
CA GLU A 64 -3.32 -3.10 -7.97
C GLU A 64 -4.03 -3.66 -9.20
N ILE A 65 -5.37 -3.60 -9.24
CA ILE A 65 -6.16 -4.01 -10.41
C ILE A 65 -5.82 -3.15 -11.63
N GLN A 66 -5.75 -1.83 -11.47
CA GLN A 66 -5.39 -0.91 -12.56
C GLN A 66 -3.97 -1.15 -13.07
N GLN A 67 -3.02 -1.42 -12.18
CA GLN A 67 -1.66 -1.75 -12.55
C GLN A 67 -1.62 -3.06 -13.34
N LEU A 68 -2.33 -4.10 -12.90
CA LEU A 68 -2.42 -5.37 -13.60
C LEU A 68 -3.05 -5.21 -14.98
N ASP A 69 -4.16 -4.47 -15.10
CA ASP A 69 -4.80 -4.17 -16.39
C ASP A 69 -3.83 -3.50 -17.36
N TYR A 70 -3.05 -2.53 -16.88
CA TYR A 70 -2.03 -1.87 -17.69
C TYR A 70 -0.95 -2.84 -18.17
N GLN A 71 -0.44 -3.72 -17.29
CA GLN A 71 0.55 -4.72 -17.69
C GLN A 71 0.00 -5.72 -18.71
N VAL A 72 -1.25 -6.14 -18.56
CA VAL A 72 -1.91 -7.04 -19.51
C VAL A 72 -1.99 -6.40 -20.90
N ARG A 73 -2.43 -5.14 -20.98
CA ARG A 73 -2.52 -4.42 -22.26
C ARG A 73 -1.18 -4.29 -22.98
N LEU A 74 -0.10 -3.98 -22.24
CA LEU A 74 1.24 -3.92 -22.82
C LEU A 74 1.68 -5.27 -23.42
N LEU A 75 1.39 -6.37 -22.73
CA LEU A 75 1.73 -7.71 -23.21
C LEU A 75 0.91 -8.12 -24.44
N GLU A 76 -0.37 -7.73 -24.51
CA GLU A 76 -1.22 -7.99 -25.68
C GLU A 76 -0.75 -7.21 -26.93
N GLU A 77 -0.17 -6.02 -26.76
CA GLU A 77 0.39 -5.22 -27.86
C GLU A 77 1.73 -5.75 -28.39
N GLU A 78 2.45 -6.56 -27.61
CA GLU A 78 3.73 -7.19 -27.99
C GLU A 78 3.58 -8.50 -28.80
N VAL A 79 2.34 -8.99 -29.02
CA VAL A 79 2.01 -10.24 -29.75
C VAL A 79 1.59 -9.97 -31.19
#